data_AF-A0A8D2EJA8-F1
#
_entry.id   AF-A0A8D2EJA8-F1
#
_cell.length_a   1.000
_cell.length_b   1.000
_cell.length_c   1.000
_cell.angle_alpha   90.00
_cell.angle_beta   90.00
_cell.angle_gamma   90.00
#
_symmetry.space_group_name_H-M   'P 1'
#
loop_
_entity.id
_entity.type
_entity.pdbx_description
1 polymer ?
#
loop_
_entity_poly.entity_id
_entity_poly.type
_entity_poly.pdbx_seq_one_letter_code
_entity_poly.pdbx_strand_id
1 'polypeptide(L)'
;MGGLLLAALLALVAVPRAQAAWLGRLDPKQLLGPWYVLAVASREKSFAVEKDMKNVAGVVVTLTPENNLTLSSQHGLQGCSQSVTELLKRNSGWVFENPSIGVLELRVLATNFRDYAIIFTQLEFGDEPFNTVELYSRTEAASQEAMGLFTKWSRGLGFLSQQ
;
A
#
# COMPACT_ATOMS: atom_id res chain seq x y z
N MET A 1 -28.59 41.37 17.20
CA MET A 1 -27.74 40.74 18.23
C MET A 1 -27.15 39.48 17.63
N GLY A 2 -25.84 39.32 17.84
CA GLY A 2 -24.92 38.52 17.02
C GLY A 2 -25.10 37.00 17.10
N GLY A 3 -24.58 36.36 16.05
CA GLY A 3 -24.89 34.99 15.62
C GLY A 3 -24.44 33.85 16.51
N LEU A 4 -25.13 32.72 16.33
CA LEU A 4 -24.72 31.40 16.81
C LEU A 4 -23.41 31.01 16.13
N LEU A 5 -22.35 30.84 16.94
CA LEU A 5 -21.07 30.32 16.51
C LEU A 5 -21.20 28.81 16.24
N LEU A 6 -21.15 28.43 14.97
CA LEU A 6 -20.97 27.05 14.51
C LEU A 6 -19.53 26.62 14.80
N ALA A 7 -19.34 25.81 15.84
CA ALA A 7 -18.06 25.17 16.10
C ALA A 7 -17.84 24.02 15.10
N ALA A 8 -17.04 24.26 14.06
CA ALA A 8 -16.55 23.23 13.17
C ALA A 8 -15.41 22.46 13.85
N LEU A 9 -15.69 21.22 14.30
CA LEU A 9 -14.67 20.29 14.79
C LEU A 9 -13.88 19.72 13.61
N LEU A 10 -12.71 20.32 13.33
CA LEU A 10 -11.70 19.75 12.45
C LEU A 10 -10.97 18.62 13.19
N ALA A 11 -11.43 17.39 13.02
CA ALA A 11 -10.68 16.21 13.40
C ALA A 11 -9.52 16.01 12.43
N LEU A 12 -8.40 16.70 12.66
CA LEU A 12 -7.12 16.36 12.05
C LEU A 12 -6.77 14.93 12.47
N VAL A 13 -6.85 13.98 11.53
CA VAL A 13 -6.30 12.64 11.69
C VAL A 13 -4.78 12.78 11.73
N ALA A 14 -4.25 13.18 12.88
CA ALA A 14 -2.82 13.19 13.13
C ALA A 14 -2.39 11.73 13.22
N VAL A 15 -1.66 11.27 12.21
CA VAL A 15 -0.87 10.04 12.34
C VAL A 15 0.02 10.24 13.59
N PRO A 16 -0.01 9.33 14.58
CA PRO A 16 0.82 9.46 15.77
C PRO A 16 2.26 9.72 15.35
N ARG A 17 2.83 10.84 15.78
CA ARG A 17 4.20 11.26 15.43
C ARG A 17 5.25 10.18 15.72
N ALA A 18 4.96 9.30 16.70
CA ALA A 18 5.72 8.10 17.01
C ALA A 18 5.73 7.05 15.89
N GLN A 19 4.60 6.79 15.21
CA GLN A 19 4.55 5.88 14.07
C GLN A 19 5.31 6.43 12.86
N ALA A 20 5.21 7.74 12.59
CA ALA A 20 5.97 8.38 11.53
C ALA A 20 7.50 8.33 11.78
N ALA A 21 7.93 8.54 13.03
CA ALA A 21 9.34 8.45 13.43
C ALA A 21 9.89 7.01 13.39
N TRP A 22 9.05 6.02 13.68
CA TRP A 22 9.41 4.60 13.62
C TRP A 22 9.54 4.11 12.17
N LEU A 23 8.65 4.55 11.28
CA LEU A 23 8.74 4.24 9.85
C LEU A 23 9.95 4.93 9.18
N GLY A 24 10.39 6.09 9.68
CA GLY A 24 11.61 6.75 9.21
C GLY A 24 12.92 5.96 9.43
N ARG A 25 12.87 4.85 10.18
CA ARG A 25 14.00 3.94 10.42
C ARG A 25 13.84 2.55 9.80
N LEU A 26 12.82 2.34 8.95
CA LEU A 26 12.60 1.06 8.26
C LEU A 26 13.89 0.63 7.53
N ASP A 27 14.46 -0.52 7.88
CA ASP A 27 15.56 -1.13 7.12
C ASP A 27 15.00 -1.70 5.80
N PRO A 28 15.49 -1.21 4.64
CA PRO A 28 15.20 -1.73 3.29
C PRO A 28 15.17 -3.26 3.16
N LYS A 29 15.96 -3.93 3.98
CA LYS A 29 16.16 -5.37 3.86
C LYS A 29 15.04 -6.20 4.49
N GLN A 30 14.26 -5.63 5.41
CA GLN A 30 13.27 -6.39 6.17
C GLN A 30 12.00 -6.73 5.37
N LEU A 31 11.70 -5.95 4.33
CA LEU A 31 10.57 -6.23 3.43
C LEU A 31 10.97 -7.04 2.20
N LEU A 32 12.23 -7.45 2.05
CA LEU A 32 12.65 -8.25 0.89
C LEU A 32 12.09 -9.68 0.95
N GLY A 33 12.07 -10.32 -0.21
CA GLY A 33 11.59 -11.69 -0.39
C GLY A 33 10.11 -11.77 -0.77
N PRO A 34 9.52 -12.98 -0.67
CA PRO A 34 8.16 -13.23 -1.13
C PRO A 34 7.10 -12.73 -0.15
N TRP A 35 5.98 -12.29 -0.72
CA TRP A 35 4.79 -11.82 -0.03
C TRP A 35 3.54 -12.28 -0.78
N TYR A 36 2.48 -12.49 -0.03
CA TYR A 36 1.12 -12.69 -0.51
C TYR A 36 0.34 -11.39 -0.39
N VAL A 37 -0.24 -10.91 -1.48
CA VAL A 37 -1.16 -9.77 -1.46
C VAL A 37 -2.56 -10.30 -1.21
N LEU A 38 -3.03 -10.14 0.04
CA LEU A 38 -4.27 -10.75 0.53
C LEU A 38 -5.49 -9.83 0.41
N ALA A 39 -5.27 -8.51 0.43
CA ALA A 39 -6.37 -7.56 0.29
C ALA A 39 -5.92 -6.28 -0.42
N VAL A 40 -6.84 -5.68 -1.19
CA VAL A 40 -6.67 -4.37 -1.81
C VAL A 40 -7.93 -3.54 -1.57
N ALA A 41 -7.75 -2.26 -1.28
CA ALA A 41 -8.83 -1.29 -1.19
C ALA A 41 -8.51 -0.07 -2.05
N SER A 42 -9.47 0.37 -2.85
CA SER A 42 -9.41 1.61 -3.64
C SER A 42 -10.83 2.16 -3.81
N ARG A 43 -10.94 3.44 -4.20
CA ARG A 43 -12.21 4.01 -4.68
C ARG A 43 -12.48 3.70 -6.14
N GLU A 44 -11.42 3.40 -6.90
CA GLU A 44 -11.54 3.18 -8.33
C GLU A 44 -12.13 1.80 -8.59
N LYS A 45 -13.30 1.77 -9.26
CA LYS A 45 -14.11 0.56 -9.41
C LYS A 45 -13.50 -0.41 -10.42
N SER A 46 -12.73 0.09 -11.40
CA SER A 46 -12.06 -0.76 -12.40
C SER A 46 -10.86 -1.53 -11.82
N PHE A 47 -10.15 -0.95 -10.84
CA PHE A 47 -8.96 -1.57 -10.26
C PHE A 47 -9.28 -2.74 -9.32
N ALA A 48 -10.39 -2.66 -8.59
CA ALA A 48 -10.88 -3.77 -7.77
C ALA A 48 -11.37 -4.97 -8.61
N VAL A 49 -11.71 -4.73 -9.88
CA VAL A 49 -12.25 -5.75 -10.79
C VAL A 49 -11.16 -6.43 -11.63
N GLU A 50 -10.09 -5.72 -12.00
CA GLU A 50 -8.97 -6.29 -12.76
C GLU A 50 -8.08 -7.21 -11.91
N LYS A 51 -7.94 -6.89 -10.62
CA LYS A 51 -7.39 -7.81 -9.62
C LYS A 51 -8.54 -8.70 -9.16
N ASP A 52 -8.96 -9.67 -9.97
CA ASP A 52 -9.92 -10.70 -9.53
C ASP A 52 -9.26 -11.45 -8.35
N MET A 53 -9.49 -10.95 -7.13
CA MET A 53 -8.88 -11.39 -5.86
C MET A 53 -9.28 -12.82 -5.46
N LYS A 54 -9.88 -13.57 -6.38
CA LYS A 54 -10.16 -15.00 -6.21
C LYS A 54 -8.88 -15.83 -6.02
N ASN A 55 -7.72 -15.29 -6.43
CA ASN A 55 -6.42 -15.88 -6.14
C ASN A 55 -5.55 -14.89 -5.39
N VAL A 56 -4.92 -15.35 -4.31
CA VAL A 56 -3.87 -14.61 -3.63
C VAL A 56 -2.72 -14.35 -4.61
N ALA A 57 -2.37 -13.08 -4.84
CA ALA A 57 -1.27 -12.74 -5.73
C ALA A 57 0.06 -12.80 -4.98
N GLY A 58 1.01 -13.60 -5.48
CA GLY A 58 2.38 -13.61 -4.99
C GLY A 58 3.19 -12.45 -5.59
N VAL A 59 3.92 -11.73 -4.75
CA VAL A 59 4.90 -10.71 -5.15
C VAL A 59 6.24 -10.96 -4.46
N VAL A 60 7.33 -10.85 -5.20
CA VAL A 60 8.69 -10.90 -4.67
C VAL A 60 9.26 -9.49 -4.68
N VAL A 61 9.72 -9.06 -3.51
CA VAL A 61 10.28 -7.73 -3.28
C VAL A 61 11.80 -7.85 -3.22
N THR A 62 12.50 -7.12 -4.08
CA THR A 62 13.97 -7.04 -4.08
C THR A 62 14.45 -5.59 -4.20
N LEU A 63 15.76 -5.38 -4.06
CA LEU A 63 16.41 -4.10 -4.30
C LEU A 63 17.47 -4.24 -5.38
N THR A 64 17.58 -3.23 -6.24
CA THR A 64 18.73 -3.08 -7.14
C THR A 64 19.99 -2.64 -6.37
N PRO A 65 21.19 -2.70 -6.96
CA PRO A 65 22.41 -2.16 -6.34
C PRO A 65 22.31 -0.67 -5.96
N GLU A 66 21.49 0.09 -6.68
CA GLU A 66 21.20 1.51 -6.46
C GLU A 66 20.15 1.73 -5.35
N ASN A 67 19.62 0.65 -4.77
CA ASN A 67 18.52 0.62 -3.80
C ASN A 67 17.16 1.06 -4.36
N ASN A 68 16.90 0.83 -5.65
CA ASN A 68 15.56 0.92 -6.22
C ASN A 68 14.76 -0.34 -5.83
N LEU A 69 13.44 -0.19 -5.66
CA LEU A 69 12.55 -1.29 -5.32
C LEU A 69 12.15 -2.06 -6.56
N THR A 70 12.26 -3.38 -6.55
CA THR A 70 11.74 -4.23 -7.63
C THR A 70 10.63 -5.11 -7.07
N LEU A 71 9.47 -5.09 -7.73
CA LEU A 71 8.30 -5.90 -7.45
C LEU A 71 8.08 -6.87 -8.60
N SER A 72 8.22 -8.16 -8.35
CA SER A 72 7.99 -9.20 -9.36
C SER A 72 6.78 -10.03 -8.98
N SER A 73 5.81 -10.17 -9.89
CA SER A 73 4.61 -10.97 -9.65
C SER A 73 4.31 -11.87 -10.83
N GLN A 74 3.67 -13.01 -10.56
CA GLN A 74 3.21 -13.97 -11.57
C GLN A 74 1.69 -13.99 -11.59
N HIS A 75 1.10 -13.80 -12.76
CA HIS A 75 -0.33 -13.65 -12.97
C HIS A 75 -0.82 -14.58 -14.10
N GLY A 76 -2.09 -14.97 -14.06
CA GLY A 76 -2.74 -15.87 -15.03
C GLY A 76 -2.98 -17.30 -14.51
N LEU A 77 -3.95 -18.01 -15.12
CA LEU A 77 -4.20 -19.42 -14.85
C LEU A 77 -2.90 -20.20 -15.19
N GLN A 78 -2.27 -20.83 -14.19
CA GLN A 78 -0.96 -21.51 -14.25
C GLN A 78 0.31 -20.63 -14.21
N GLY A 79 0.22 -19.32 -13.98
CA GLY A 79 1.42 -18.48 -13.76
C GLY A 79 2.25 -18.17 -15.02
N CYS A 80 1.63 -18.22 -16.20
CA CYS A 80 2.31 -18.02 -17.49
C CYS A 80 2.75 -16.58 -17.77
N SER A 81 2.29 -15.57 -17.04
CA SER A 81 2.69 -14.18 -17.22
C SER A 81 3.43 -13.66 -16.00
N GLN A 82 4.60 -13.07 -16.21
CA GLN A 82 5.40 -12.43 -15.17
C GLN A 82 5.44 -10.92 -15.42
N SER A 83 5.10 -10.13 -14.42
CA SER A 83 5.30 -8.68 -14.40
C SER A 83 6.42 -8.33 -13.45
N VAL A 84 7.34 -7.47 -13.90
CA VAL A 84 8.41 -6.91 -13.08
C VAL A 84 8.30 -5.40 -13.15
N THR A 85 8.19 -4.78 -11.99
CA THR A 85 8.07 -3.34 -11.84
C THR A 85 9.23 -2.82 -11.00
N GLU A 86 9.99 -1.87 -11.52
CA GLU A 86 11.02 -1.16 -10.77
C GLU A 86 10.51 0.22 -10.36
N LEU A 87 10.71 0.59 -9.10
CA LEU A 87 10.41 1.90 -8.55
C LEU A 87 11.68 2.56 -8.00
N LEU A 88 11.88 3.81 -8.38
CA LEU A 88 12.99 4.64 -7.98
C LEU A 88 12.81 5.12 -6.55
N LYS A 89 13.91 5.13 -5.79
CA LYS A 89 13.89 5.66 -4.42
C LYS A 89 13.83 7.19 -4.42
N ARG A 90 12.80 7.77 -3.80
CA ARG A 90 12.61 9.24 -3.79
C ARG A 90 13.46 9.96 -2.72
N ASN A 91 13.56 9.40 -1.50
CA ASN A 91 14.21 10.08 -0.38
C ASN A 91 14.85 9.10 0.64
N SER A 92 15.41 9.65 1.74
CA SER A 92 15.86 8.87 2.90
C SER A 92 14.65 8.32 3.65
N GLY A 93 14.08 7.22 3.13
CA GLY A 93 12.91 6.54 3.66
C GLY A 93 12.48 5.42 2.72
N TRP A 94 11.43 4.69 3.10
CA TRP A 94 10.76 3.72 2.23
C TRP A 94 9.66 4.39 1.41
N VAL A 95 10.08 5.31 0.55
CA VAL A 95 9.19 5.99 -0.40
C VAL A 95 9.78 5.83 -1.78
N PHE A 96 9.01 5.20 -2.66
CA PHE A 96 9.41 4.87 -4.01
C PHE A 96 8.41 5.45 -5.02
N GLU A 97 8.86 5.65 -6.26
CA GLU A 97 8.04 6.19 -7.34
C GLU A 97 8.52 5.66 -8.69
N ASN A 98 7.63 5.62 -9.66
CA ASN A 98 8.00 5.54 -11.06
C ASN A 98 6.90 6.21 -11.88
N PRO A 99 6.98 7.54 -12.07
CA PRO A 99 5.97 8.28 -12.82
C PRO A 99 5.83 7.81 -14.27
N SER A 100 6.88 7.24 -14.87
CA SER A 100 6.84 6.73 -16.25
C SER A 100 5.87 5.56 -16.45
N ILE A 101 5.48 4.89 -15.37
CA ILE A 101 4.45 3.82 -15.37
C ILE A 101 3.23 4.20 -14.51
N GLY A 102 3.07 5.48 -14.18
CA GLY A 102 1.94 5.99 -13.41
C GLY A 102 2.00 5.71 -11.90
N VAL A 103 3.16 5.33 -11.34
CA VAL A 103 3.31 5.17 -9.87
C VAL A 103 3.89 6.47 -9.29
N LEU A 104 3.04 7.29 -8.69
CA LEU A 104 3.44 8.57 -8.11
C LEU A 104 4.06 8.43 -6.72
N GLU A 105 3.63 7.43 -5.95
CA GLU A 105 4.17 7.14 -4.62
C GLU A 105 3.86 5.71 -4.21
N LEU A 106 4.83 5.00 -3.64
CA LEU A 106 4.64 3.78 -2.88
C LEU A 106 5.32 3.95 -1.52
N ARG A 107 4.59 3.68 -0.44
CA ARG A 107 5.12 3.73 0.93
C ARG A 107 4.49 2.71 1.86
N VAL A 108 5.19 2.41 2.94
CA VAL A 108 4.73 1.50 4.00
C VAL A 108 3.98 2.30 5.07
N LEU A 109 2.71 1.98 5.30
CA LEU A 109 1.87 2.61 6.31
C LEU A 109 1.99 1.95 7.69
N ALA A 110 2.14 0.62 7.72
CA ALA A 110 2.31 -0.17 8.93
C ALA A 110 2.94 -1.52 8.61
N THR A 111 3.78 -2.04 9.49
CA THR A 111 4.35 -3.38 9.37
C THR A 111 4.89 -3.80 10.73
N ASN A 112 4.94 -5.10 11.02
CA ASN A 112 5.71 -5.64 12.12
C ASN A 112 7.06 -6.24 11.64
N PHE A 113 7.42 -5.99 10.38
CA PHE A 113 8.61 -6.46 9.65
C PHE A 113 8.74 -7.96 9.44
N ARG A 114 7.87 -8.76 10.05
CA ARG A 114 7.97 -10.22 10.06
C ARG A 114 6.85 -10.87 9.30
N ASP A 115 5.62 -10.46 9.57
CA ASP A 115 4.44 -11.22 9.19
C ASP A 115 3.55 -10.46 8.19
N TYR A 116 3.49 -9.13 8.30
CA TYR A 116 2.63 -8.31 7.44
C TYR A 116 3.24 -6.95 7.07
N ALA A 117 2.73 -6.37 5.99
CA ALA A 117 2.92 -4.96 5.65
C ALA A 117 1.64 -4.37 5.05
N ILE A 118 1.32 -3.14 5.43
CA ILE A 118 0.25 -2.33 4.83
C ILE A 118 0.93 -1.33 3.90
N ILE A 119 0.70 -1.49 2.62
CA ILE A 119 1.30 -0.68 1.55
C ILE A 119 0.27 0.32 1.07
N PHE A 120 0.69 1.56 0.88
CA PHE A 120 -0.07 2.58 0.18
C PHE A 120 0.60 2.88 -1.14
N THR A 121 -0.21 2.95 -2.19
CA THR A 121 0.25 3.34 -3.52
C THR A 121 -0.65 4.44 -4.07
N GLN A 122 -0.04 5.55 -4.50
CA GLN A 122 -0.69 6.56 -5.32
C GLN A 122 -0.34 6.28 -6.78
N LEU A 123 -1.37 6.16 -7.59
CA LEU A 123 -1.31 5.86 -9.01
C LEU A 123 -1.89 7.02 -9.81
N GLU A 124 -1.44 7.17 -11.05
CA GLU A 124 -1.97 8.11 -12.03
C GLU A 124 -2.44 7.30 -13.25
N PHE A 125 -3.74 7.40 -13.56
CA PHE A 125 -4.32 6.79 -14.75
C PHE A 125 -5.23 7.83 -15.42
N GLY A 126 -4.82 8.29 -16.61
CA GLY A 126 -5.44 9.47 -17.22
C GLY A 126 -5.12 10.75 -16.43
N ASP A 127 -6.11 11.62 -16.25
CA ASP A 127 -5.92 12.94 -15.62
C ASP A 127 -6.20 12.96 -14.11
N GLU A 128 -6.58 11.84 -13.50
CA GLU A 128 -6.93 11.78 -12.07
C GLU A 128 -6.07 10.78 -11.30
N PRO A 129 -5.35 11.22 -10.25
CA PRO A 129 -4.64 10.31 -9.37
C PRO A 129 -5.62 9.55 -8.48
N PHE A 130 -5.41 8.26 -8.34
CA PHE A 130 -6.15 7.42 -7.41
C PHE A 130 -5.20 6.68 -6.47
N ASN A 131 -5.76 6.17 -5.39
CA ASN A 131 -4.99 5.60 -4.29
C ASN A 131 -5.43 4.17 -4.02
N THR A 132 -4.48 3.34 -3.61
CA THR A 132 -4.74 1.98 -3.14
C THR A 132 -4.11 1.76 -1.77
N VAL A 133 -4.74 0.90 -0.98
CA VAL A 133 -4.12 0.28 0.20
C VAL A 133 -4.09 -1.22 -0.05
N GLU A 134 -2.93 -1.83 0.16
CA GLU A 134 -2.74 -3.27 0.01
C GLU A 134 -2.26 -3.90 1.33
N LEU A 135 -2.73 -5.11 1.60
CA LEU A 135 -2.27 -5.94 2.71
C LEU A 135 -1.38 -7.06 2.19
N TYR A 136 -0.10 -7.01 2.58
CA TYR A 136 0.91 -8.01 2.28
C TYR A 136 1.07 -8.91 3.52
N SER A 137 1.16 -10.21 3.31
CA SER A 137 1.40 -11.22 4.34
C SER A 137 2.52 -12.17 3.93
N ARG A 138 3.29 -12.67 4.89
CA ARG A 138 4.25 -13.76 4.62
C ARG A 138 3.57 -15.12 4.46
N THR A 139 2.29 -15.24 4.80
CA THR A 139 1.50 -16.46 4.65
C THR A 139 0.22 -16.18 3.88
N GLU A 140 -0.48 -17.23 3.45
CA GLU A 140 -1.74 -17.13 2.69
C GLU A 140 -2.92 -16.61 3.54
N ALA A 141 -2.71 -16.35 4.84
CA ALA A 141 -3.71 -15.82 5.74
C ALA A 141 -3.23 -14.55 6.44
N ALA A 142 -4.15 -13.62 6.68
CA ALA A 142 -3.87 -12.40 7.43
C ALA A 142 -4.09 -12.64 8.93
N SER A 143 -3.19 -12.12 9.76
CA SER A 143 -3.45 -12.04 11.20
C SER A 143 -4.58 -11.03 11.49
N GLN A 144 -5.22 -11.18 12.65
CA GLN A 144 -6.26 -10.23 13.10
C GLN A 144 -5.72 -8.81 13.23
N GLU A 145 -4.47 -8.66 13.68
CA GLU A 145 -3.78 -7.37 13.75
C GLU A 145 -3.63 -6.74 12.36
N ALA A 146 -3.13 -7.51 11.39
CA ALA A 146 -2.90 -7.03 10.03
C ALA A 146 -4.21 -6.61 9.35
N MET A 147 -5.27 -7.40 9.51
CA MET A 147 -6.60 -7.07 8.98
C MET A 147 -7.22 -5.85 9.66
N GLY A 148 -7.03 -5.70 10.98
CA GLY A 148 -7.46 -4.52 11.73
C GLY A 148 -6.77 -3.24 11.24
N LEU A 149 -5.46 -3.30 10.99
CA LEU A 149 -4.69 -2.17 10.45
C LEU A 149 -5.07 -1.85 9.00
N PHE A 150 -5.22 -2.85 8.15
CA PHE A 150 -5.72 -2.68 6.78
C PHE A 150 -7.08 -1.96 6.79
N THR A 151 -8.03 -2.46 7.58
CA THR A 151 -9.37 -1.86 7.71
C THR A 151 -9.30 -0.42 8.23
N LYS A 152 -8.46 -0.16 9.24
CA LYS A 152 -8.26 1.18 9.80
C LYS A 152 -7.75 2.16 8.74
N TRP A 153 -6.73 1.78 7.99
CA TRP A 153 -6.14 2.64 6.95
C TRP A 153 -7.09 2.85 5.77
N SER A 154 -7.73 1.78 5.27
CA SER A 154 -8.73 1.86 4.21
C SER A 154 -9.88 2.79 4.58
N ARG A 155 -10.44 2.66 5.80
CA ARG A 155 -11.48 3.59 6.30
C ARG A 155 -10.98 5.02 6.45
N GLY A 156 -9.77 5.21 6.97
CA GLY A 156 -9.16 6.54 7.14
C GLY A 156 -8.97 7.29 5.82
N LEU A 157 -8.74 6.56 4.72
CA LEU A 157 -8.64 7.08 3.36
C LEU A 157 -10.00 7.11 2.63
N GLY A 158 -11.07 6.67 3.30
CA GLY A 158 -12.42 6.67 2.76
C GLY A 158 -12.65 5.63 1.66
N PHE A 159 -11.93 4.52 1.69
CA PHE A 159 -12.16 3.34 0.85
C PHE A 159 -13.13 2.44 1.62
N LEU A 160 -14.39 2.39 1.19
CA LEU A 160 -15.36 1.48 1.79
C LEU A 160 -15.08 0.07 1.24
N SER A 161 -14.72 -0.86 2.14
CA SER A 161 -14.74 -2.28 1.82
C SER A 161 -16.17 -2.68 1.47
N GLN A 162 -16.46 -3.01 0.22
CA GLN A 162 -17.62 -3.85 -0.05
C GLN A 162 -17.32 -5.20 0.59
N GLN A 163 -18.08 -5.51 1.64
CA GLN A 163 -18.19 -6.86 2.20
C GLN A 163 -18.99 -7.73 1.23
#